data_AF-A0A923TML9-F1
#
_entry.id   AF-A0A923TML9-F1
#
_cell.length_a   1.000
_cell.length_b   1.000
_cell.length_c   1.000
_cell.angle_alpha   90.00
_cell.angle_beta   90.00
_cell.angle_gamma   90.00
#
_symmetry.space_group_name_H-M   'P 1'
#
loop_
_entity.id
_entity.type
_entity.pdbx_description
1 polymer ?
#
loop_
_entity_poly.entity_id
_entity_poly.type
_entity_poly.pdbx_seq_one_letter_code
_entity_poly.pdbx_strand_id
1 'polypeptide(L)' 'MRALTAARTAPVRAAVRLQTLQTEGDKGMATAEYAVATVAACGFSGILYKVITSPQVLDLLRSVISRAFKLAF' A
#
# COMPACT_ATOMS: atom_id res chain seq x y z
N MET A 1 -26.81 41.29 -29.66
CA MET A 1 -25.54 40.98 -28.96
C MET A 1 -25.73 40.04 -27.75
N ARG A 2 -26.34 38.84 -27.91
CA ARG A 2 -26.55 37.88 -26.79
C ARG A 2 -26.07 36.44 -27.08
N ALA A 3 -25.84 36.09 -28.35
CA ALA A 3 -25.47 34.73 -28.75
C ALA A 3 -23.97 34.39 -28.55
N LEU A 4 -23.10 35.39 -28.39
CA LEU A 4 -21.64 35.17 -28.27
C LEU A 4 -21.18 34.80 -26.84
N THR A 5 -22.05 34.93 -25.83
CA THR A 5 -21.71 34.60 -24.43
C THR A 5 -21.80 33.10 -24.15
N ALA A 6 -22.67 32.37 -24.84
CA ALA A 6 -22.92 30.94 -24.61
C ALA A 6 -21.78 30.04 -25.11
N ALA A 7 -21.15 30.38 -26.25
CA ALA A 7 -20.02 29.63 -26.79
C ALA A 7 -18.74 29.79 -25.95
N ARG A 8 -18.66 30.84 -25.14
CA ARG A 8 -17.46 31.19 -24.36
C ARG A 8 -17.37 30.45 -23.01
N THR A 9 -18.45 29.84 -22.53
CA THR A 9 -18.50 29.13 -21.23
C THR A 9 -18.39 27.61 -21.34
N ALA A 10 -18.58 27.03 -22.53
CA ALA A 10 -18.34 25.61 -22.81
C ALA A 10 -16.94 25.11 -22.37
N PRO A 11 -15.81 25.81 -22.66
CA PRO A 11 -14.50 25.37 -22.19
C PRO A 11 -14.36 25.44 -20.67
N VAL A 12 -15.02 26.41 -20.02
CA VAL A 12 -14.99 26.57 -18.55
C VAL A 12 -15.72 25.40 -17.87
N ARG A 13 -16.87 24.97 -18.40
CA ARG A 13 -17.61 23.81 -17.85
C ARG A 13 -16.85 22.50 -18.03
N ALA A 14 -16.19 22.32 -19.17
CA ALA A 14 -15.34 21.15 -19.42
C ALA A 14 -14.11 21.15 -18.48
N ALA A 15 -13.46 22.30 -18.28
CA ALA A 15 -12.34 22.44 -17.34
C ALA A 15 -12.75 22.11 -15.89
N VAL A 16 -13.89 22.64 -15.42
CA VAL A 16 -14.42 22.34 -14.08
C VAL A 16 -14.77 20.85 -13.92
N ARG A 17 -15.28 20.20 -14.97
CA ARG A 17 -15.57 18.76 -14.97
C ARG A 17 -14.29 17.91 -14.88
N LEU A 18 -13.24 18.26 -15.63
CA LEU A 18 -11.96 17.56 -15.56
C LEU A 18 -11.29 17.74 -14.20
N GLN A 19 -11.33 18.96 -13.64
CA GLN A 19 -10.79 19.26 -12.32
C GLN A 19 -11.49 18.46 -11.21
N THR A 20 -12.82 18.34 -11.28
CA THR A 20 -13.58 17.53 -10.31
C THR A 20 -13.25 16.04 -10.43
N LEU A 21 -13.09 15.51 -11.64
CA LEU A 21 -12.67 14.11 -11.84
C LEU A 21 -11.25 13.85 -11.34
N GLN A 22 -10.31 14.78 -11.54
CA GLN A 22 -8.95 14.68 -11.01
C GLN A 22 -8.94 14.67 -9.49
N THR A 23 -9.70 15.57 -8.86
CA THR A 23 -9.76 15.67 -7.40
C THR A 23 -10.38 14.41 -6.76
N GLU A 24 -11.39 13.81 -7.40
CA GLU A 24 -11.97 12.54 -6.96
C GLU A 24 -11.00 11.36 -7.17
N GLY A 25 -10.22 11.38 -8.26
CA GLY A 25 -9.14 10.42 -8.51
C GLY A 25 -8.05 10.47 -7.45
N ASP A 26 -7.62 11.66 -7.04
CA ASP A 26 -6.59 11.85 -6.00
C ASP A 26 -7.03 11.32 -4.63
N LYS A 27 -8.32 11.46 -4.28
CA LYS A 27 -8.90 10.88 -3.05
C LYS A 27 -8.86 9.34 -3.08
N GLY A 28 -9.16 8.74 -4.23
CA GLY A 28 -9.12 7.29 -4.42
C GLY A 28 -7.69 6.74 -4.47
N MET A 29 -6.76 7.50 -5.05
CA MET A 29 -5.35 7.14 -5.20
C MET A 29 -4.67 6.90 -3.84
N ALA A 30 -4.83 7.82 -2.89
CA ALA A 30 -4.27 7.67 -1.54
C ALA A 30 -4.82 6.42 -0.84
N THR A 31 -6.11 6.11 -0.99
CA THR A 31 -6.72 4.92 -0.35
C THR A 31 -6.24 3.62 -1.00
N ALA A 32 -6.08 3.60 -2.32
CA ALA A 32 -5.58 2.44 -3.06
C ALA A 32 -4.12 2.11 -2.70
N GLU A 33 -3.28 3.11 -2.50
CA GLU A 33 -1.88 2.93 -2.09
C GLU A 33 -1.77 2.18 -0.76
N TYR A 34 -2.50 2.62 0.27
CA TYR A 34 -2.49 1.95 1.58
C TYR A 34 -3.06 0.53 1.51
N ALA A 35 -4.12 0.32 0.72
CA ALA A 35 -4.71 -1.00 0.55
C ALA A 35 -3.70 -1.98 -0.09
N VAL A 36 -3.04 -1.57 -1.18
CA VAL A 36 -2.02 -2.39 -1.85
C VAL A 36 -0.80 -2.61 -0.96
N ALA A 37 -0.34 -1.58 -0.23
CA ALA A 37 0.76 -1.70 0.72
C ALA A 37 0.45 -2.75 1.81
N THR A 38 -0.77 -2.75 2.33
CA THR A 38 -1.21 -3.72 3.34
C THR A 38 -1.25 -5.14 2.78
N VAL A 39 -1.82 -5.32 1.58
CA VAL A 39 -1.87 -6.63 0.92
C VAL A 39 -0.46 -7.15 0.61
N ALA A 40 0.42 -6.29 0.13
CA ALA A 40 1.82 -6.63 -0.13
C ALA A 40 2.54 -7.05 1.17
N ALA A 41 2.35 -6.32 2.27
CA ALA A 41 2.90 -6.64 3.57
C ALA A 41 2.38 -7.99 4.12
N CYS A 42 1.07 -8.24 4.01
CA CYS A 42 0.47 -9.51 4.40
C CYS A 42 1.02 -10.69 3.57
N GLY A 43 1.17 -10.51 2.26
CA GLY A 43 1.78 -11.51 1.38
C GLY A 43 3.22 -11.83 1.78
N PHE A 44 4.04 -10.79 2.02
CA PHE A 44 5.40 -10.95 2.52
C PHE A 44 5.46 -11.64 3.89
N SER A 45 4.54 -11.30 4.80
CA SER A 45 4.42 -11.95 6.11
C SER A 45 4.16 -13.45 5.98
N GLY A 46 3.36 -13.88 5.01
CA GLY A 46 3.12 -15.31 4.76
C GLY A 46 4.40 -16.06 4.37
N ILE A 47 5.23 -15.45 3.52
CA ILE A 47 6.54 -15.98 3.13
C ILE A 47 7.47 -16.02 4.35
N LEU A 48 7.58 -14.92 5.09
CA LEU A 48 8.43 -14.84 6.27
C LEU A 48 8.01 -15.87 7.33
N TYR A 49 6.71 -16.04 7.56
CA TYR A 49 6.18 -17.04 8.48
C TYR A 49 6.65 -18.46 8.11
N LYS A 50 6.59 -18.82 6.82
CA LYS A 50 7.11 -20.11 6.34
C LYS A 50 8.60 -20.27 6.57
N VAL A 51 9.38 -19.22 6.35
CA VAL A 51 10.83 -19.24 6.57
C VAL A 51 11.14 -19.43 8.06
N ILE A 52 10.54 -18.62 8.94
CA ILE A 52 10.86 -18.67 10.38
C ILE A 52 10.35 -19.93 11.08
N THR A 53 9.29 -20.55 10.54
CA THR A 53 8.74 -21.82 11.05
C THR A 53 9.38 -23.06 10.39
N SER A 54 10.33 -22.87 9.49
CA SER A 54 11.05 -23.99 8.88
C SER A 54 11.90 -24.75 9.92
N PRO A 55 12.06 -26.08 9.78
CA PRO A 55 12.88 -26.88 10.69
C PRO A 55 14.30 -26.32 10.86
N GLN A 56 14.91 -25.88 9.77
CA GLN A 56 16.28 -25.36 9.73
C GLN A 56 16.43 -24.11 10.61
N VAL A 57 15.50 -23.15 10.51
CA VAL A 57 15.53 -21.91 11.30
C VAL A 57 15.24 -22.20 12.77
N LEU A 58 14.27 -23.06 13.05
CA LEU A 58 13.94 -23.44 14.42
C LEU A 58 15.10 -24.18 15.10
N ASP A 59 15.81 -25.06 14.39
CA ASP A 59 16.96 -25.78 14.94
C ASP A 59 18.16 -24.86 15.18
N LEU A 60 18.40 -23.88 14.29
CA LEU A 60 19.38 -22.82 14.53
C LEU A 60 19.03 -22.05 15.81
N LEU A 61 17.77 -21.61 15.94
CA LEU A 61 17.32 -20.84 17.11
C LEU A 61 17.45 -21.66 18.39
N ARG A 62 17.03 -22.93 18.38
CA ARG A 62 17.19 -23.86 19.51
C ARG A 62 18.65 -24.05 19.90
N SER A 63 19.56 -24.15 18.92
CA SER A 63 21.00 -24.29 19.15
C SER A 63 21.58 -23.06 19.84
N VAL A 64 21.22 -21.86 19.37
CA VAL A 64 21.65 -20.58 19.98
C VAL A 64 21.13 -20.48 21.42
N ILE A 65 19.84 -20.74 21.65
CA ILE A 65 19.24 -20.72 22.99
C ILE A 65 19.92 -21.76 23.89
N SER A 66 20.12 -22.99 23.44
CA SER A 66 20.77 -24.04 24.22
C SER A 66 22.20 -23.69 24.62
N ARG A 67 22.95 -23.04 23.72
CA ARG A 67 24.31 -22.53 24.03
C ARG A 67 24.26 -21.41 25.07
N ALA A 68 23.32 -20.48 24.95
CA ALA A 68 23.15 -19.40 25.92
C ALA A 68 22.85 -19.95 27.33
N PHE A 69 21.96 -20.94 27.44
CA PHE A 69 21.65 -21.58 28.72
C PHE A 69 22.84 -22.34 29.31
N LYS A 70 23.64 -23.05 28.50
CA LYS A 70 24.87 -23.74 28.95
C LYS A 70 25.99 -22.80 29.40
N LEU A 71 25.96 -21.54 28.99
CA LEU A 71 26.93 -20.53 29.42
C LEU A 71 26.48 -19.82 30.70
N ALA A 72 25.17 -19.77 30.96
CA ALA A 72 24.59 -19.05 32.08
C ALA A 72 24.50 -19.88 33.37
N PHE A 73 24.47 -21.20 33.26
CA PHE A 73 24.38 -22.17 34.37
C PHE A 73 25.39 -23.30 34.16
#